data_AF-A0A7K2BY08-F1
#
_entry.id   AF-A0A7K2BY08-F1
#
_cell.length_a   1.000
_cell.length_b   1.000
_cell.length_c   1.000
_cell.angle_alpha   90.00
_cell.angle_beta   90.00
_cell.angle_gamma   90.00
#
_symmetry.space_group_name_H-M   'P 1'
#
loop_
_entity.id
_entity.type
_entity.pdbx_description
1 polymer ?
#
loop_
_entity_poly.entity_id
_entity_poly.type
_entity_poly.pdbx_seq_one_letter_code
_entity_poly.pdbx_strand_id
1 'polypeptide(L)'
;MRCHSSSRLQIVCILIVCGFAVTAVVIQSAPAGRVSWPLFVNTSDSLPLGLYRVTKVFDLQRGYVLRTCLPAEIGRAAVQRGYVRRGTCPNGSARVGKPIIALQGDTVVVSDGRIQVHGQGEHEAPIYAHDRRGRSLANAVGTHILQPGECFLLSTHSSFSYDSRYYGPIYCGEAPYFILVENGSRAP
;
A
#
# COMPACT_ATOMS: atom_id res chain seq x y z
N MET A 1 41.62 -13.21 -56.80
CA MET A 1 41.80 -13.26 -55.33
C MET A 1 40.71 -14.13 -54.75
N ARG A 2 41.04 -15.37 -54.37
CA ARG A 2 40.11 -16.31 -53.72
C ARG A 2 40.17 -16.04 -52.22
N CYS A 3 39.09 -15.54 -51.63
CA CYS A 3 38.95 -15.56 -50.18
C CYS A 3 38.45 -16.95 -49.79
N HIS A 4 39.37 -17.82 -49.38
CA HIS A 4 39.06 -19.14 -48.85
C HIS A 4 38.46 -18.90 -47.44
N SER A 5 37.13 -18.79 -47.37
CA SER A 5 36.40 -18.69 -46.10
C SER A 5 36.70 -19.96 -45.30
N SER A 6 37.62 -19.86 -44.34
CA SER A 6 38.06 -21.02 -43.55
C SER A 6 36.86 -21.65 -42.85
N SER A 7 36.69 -22.96 -43.02
CA SER A 7 35.62 -23.77 -42.41
C SER A 7 35.53 -23.59 -40.88
N ARG A 8 36.63 -23.16 -40.25
CA ARG A 8 36.69 -22.76 -38.84
C ARG A 8 35.83 -21.53 -38.51
N LEU A 9 35.80 -20.52 -39.39
CA LEU A 9 34.98 -19.31 -39.20
C LEU A 9 33.47 -19.63 -39.32
N GLN A 10 33.11 -20.52 -40.24
CA GLN A 10 31.72 -20.98 -40.40
C GLN A 10 31.23 -21.76 -39.18
N ILE A 11 32.07 -22.65 -38.62
CA ILE A 11 31.73 -23.40 -37.40
C ILE A 11 31.56 -22.46 -36.20
N VAL A 12 32.44 -21.46 -36.04
CA VAL A 12 32.33 -20.46 -34.97
C VAL A 12 31.04 -19.64 -35.10
N CYS A 13 30.68 -19.19 -36.30
CA CYS A 13 29.41 -18.49 -36.53
C CYS A 13 28.20 -19.37 -36.20
N ILE A 14 28.19 -20.65 -36.59
CA ILE A 14 27.10 -21.58 -36.28
C ILE A 14 26.97 -21.78 -34.77
N LEU A 15 28.08 -22.00 -34.06
CA LEU A 15 28.07 -22.18 -32.60
C LEU A 15 27.56 -20.92 -31.87
N ILE A 16 27.96 -19.73 -32.32
CA ILE A 16 27.49 -18.46 -31.76
C ILE A 16 25.98 -18.30 -31.98
N VAL A 17 25.49 -18.51 -33.21
CA VAL A 17 24.07 -18.41 -33.56
C VAL A 17 23.23 -19.44 -32.81
N CYS A 18 23.69 -20.69 -32.73
CA CYS A 18 23.02 -21.74 -31.95
C CYS A 18 23.02 -21.42 -30.45
N GLY A 19 24.10 -20.86 -29.90
CA GLY A 19 24.18 -20.42 -28.51
C GLY A 19 23.19 -19.29 -28.17
N PHE A 20 23.04 -18.30 -29.06
CA PHE A 20 22.02 -17.25 -28.92
C PHE A 20 20.59 -17.80 -29.05
N ALA A 21 20.35 -18.76 -29.94
CA ALA A 21 19.03 -19.38 -30.09
C ALA A 21 18.65 -20.20 -28.84
N VAL A 22 19.59 -20.97 -28.27
CA VAL A 22 19.35 -21.76 -27.05
C VAL A 22 19.10 -20.85 -25.84
N THR A 23 19.85 -19.76 -25.68
CA THR A 23 19.64 -18.81 -24.57
C THR A 23 18.30 -18.08 -24.67
N ALA A 24 17.85 -17.70 -25.88
CA ALA A 24 16.54 -17.07 -26.08
C ALA A 24 15.36 -17.99 -25.71
N VAL A 25 15.46 -19.29 -26.01
CA VAL A 25 14.44 -20.30 -25.68
C VAL A 25 14.37 -20.59 -24.17
N VAL A 26 15.50 -20.59 -23.47
CA VAL A 26 15.55 -20.78 -22.00
C VAL A 26 14.90 -19.60 -21.25
N ILE A 27 15.08 -18.36 -21.74
CA ILE A 27 14.46 -17.17 -21.12
C ILE A 27 12.93 -17.16 -21.30
N GLN A 28 12.42 -17.67 -22.43
CA GLN A 28 10.98 -17.75 -22.70
C GLN A 28 10.29 -18.94 -22.00
N SER A 29 11.06 -19.96 -21.60
CA SER A 29 10.56 -21.13 -20.87
C SER A 29 10.73 -21.02 -19.36
N ALA A 30 11.44 -20.01 -18.85
CA ALA A 30 11.35 -19.64 -17.46
C ALA A 30 9.86 -19.36 -17.16
N PRO A 31 9.25 -20.05 -16.17
CA PRO A 31 7.88 -19.76 -15.81
C PRO A 31 7.83 -18.26 -15.54
N ALA A 32 6.93 -17.56 -16.23
CA ALA A 32 6.60 -16.16 -15.97
C ALA A 32 5.87 -16.03 -14.62
N GLY A 33 6.34 -16.74 -13.59
CA GLY A 33 6.13 -16.40 -12.21
C GLY A 33 6.69 -15.00 -12.06
N ARG A 34 5.79 -14.02 -12.13
CA ARG A 34 6.08 -12.62 -11.89
C ARG A 34 6.81 -12.57 -10.55
N VAL A 35 8.13 -12.40 -10.57
CA VAL A 35 8.89 -12.06 -9.39
C VAL A 35 8.45 -10.65 -9.03
N SER A 36 7.31 -10.55 -8.34
CA SER A 36 6.89 -9.30 -7.74
C SER A 36 7.88 -9.03 -6.64
N TRP A 37 8.82 -8.11 -6.89
CA TRP A 37 9.64 -7.56 -5.83
C TRP A 37 8.67 -7.02 -4.77
N PRO A 38 8.73 -7.51 -3.52
CA PRO A 38 7.82 -7.12 -2.46
C PRO A 38 8.23 -5.73 -1.96
N LEU A 39 8.22 -4.74 -2.85
CA LEU A 39 8.66 -3.39 -2.60
C LEU A 39 7.58 -2.41 -3.05
N PHE A 40 7.39 -1.38 -2.25
CA PHE A 40 6.49 -0.26 -2.48
C PHE A 40 7.31 1.02 -2.30
N VAL A 41 7.15 1.98 -3.20
CA VAL A 41 7.69 3.31 -2.99
C VAL A 41 6.53 4.19 -2.55
N ASN A 42 6.60 4.71 -1.32
CA ASN A 42 5.63 5.70 -0.90
C ASN A 42 6.07 7.07 -1.41
N THR A 43 5.16 7.75 -2.08
CA THR A 43 5.31 9.15 -2.51
C THR A 43 4.15 10.02 -2.02
N SER A 44 3.33 9.50 -1.10
CA SER A 44 2.22 10.23 -0.50
C SER A 44 2.58 10.72 0.90
N ASP A 45 2.02 11.84 1.33
CA ASP A 45 2.23 12.40 2.67
C ASP A 45 1.63 11.54 3.81
N SER A 46 1.01 10.40 3.48
CA SER A 46 0.39 9.49 4.44
C SER A 46 1.40 8.69 5.26
N LEU A 47 2.63 8.57 4.77
CA LEU A 47 3.74 7.84 5.38
C LEU A 47 5.03 8.61 5.07
N PRO A 48 6.13 8.35 5.77
CA PRO A 48 7.43 8.86 5.37
C PRO A 48 7.74 8.51 3.90
N LEU A 49 8.41 9.42 3.18
CA LEU A 49 8.93 9.13 1.86
C LEU A 49 9.95 7.99 1.97
N GLY A 50 9.83 6.95 1.15
CA GLY A 50 10.76 5.83 1.27
C GLY A 50 10.40 4.63 0.40
N LEU A 51 11.34 3.69 0.40
CA LEU A 51 11.14 2.34 -0.07
C LEU A 51 10.62 1.50 1.10
N TYR A 52 9.77 0.55 0.79
CA TYR A 52 9.00 -0.15 1.79
C TYR A 52 8.87 -1.61 1.39
N ARG A 53 9.35 -2.52 2.23
CA ARG A 53 9.17 -3.97 2.01
C ARG A 53 7.74 -4.37 2.32
N VAL A 54 7.11 -5.12 1.44
CA VAL A 54 5.70 -5.53 1.45
C VAL A 54 5.62 -6.99 1.88
N THR A 55 5.31 -7.28 3.15
CA THR A 55 5.23 -8.68 3.64
C THR A 55 3.84 -9.07 4.12
N LYS A 56 3.40 -10.27 3.75
CA LYS A 56 2.14 -10.83 4.24
C LYS A 56 2.24 -11.08 5.74
N VAL A 57 1.23 -10.63 6.47
CA VAL A 57 1.05 -10.99 7.88
C VAL A 57 -0.36 -11.49 8.14
N PHE A 58 -0.50 -12.24 9.22
CA PHE A 58 -1.76 -12.85 9.64
C PHE A 58 -2.23 -12.31 10.99
N ASP A 59 -1.29 -11.85 11.82
CA ASP A 59 -1.56 -11.18 13.08
C ASP A 59 -1.29 -9.68 12.91
N LEU A 60 -2.36 -8.88 12.90
CA LEU A 60 -2.26 -7.43 12.80
C LEU A 60 -1.91 -6.84 14.16
N GLN A 61 -1.01 -5.86 14.19
CA GLN A 61 -0.61 -5.17 15.41
C GLN A 61 -0.74 -3.66 15.24
N ARG A 62 -1.05 -2.96 16.34
CA ARG A 62 -0.98 -1.50 16.38
C ARG A 62 0.44 -1.03 16.06
N GLY A 63 0.56 0.10 15.37
CA GLY A 63 1.82 0.64 14.86
C GLY A 63 2.29 0.02 13.55
N TYR A 64 1.71 -1.10 13.08
CA TYR A 64 1.99 -1.60 11.74
C TYR A 64 1.36 -0.70 10.68
N VAL A 65 2.03 -0.58 9.54
CA VAL A 65 1.44 0.06 8.37
C VAL A 65 0.64 -0.99 7.60
N LEU A 66 -0.64 -0.72 7.41
CA LEU A 66 -1.52 -1.50 6.56
C LEU A 66 -1.56 -0.90 5.15
N ARG A 67 -1.18 -1.70 4.16
CA ARG A 67 -1.42 -1.41 2.74
C ARG A 67 -2.65 -2.16 2.22
N THR A 68 -3.77 -1.46 2.04
CA THR A 68 -5.06 -2.09 1.70
C THR A 68 -5.85 -1.34 0.62
N CYS A 69 -6.88 -2.00 0.08
CA CYS A 69 -7.92 -1.35 -0.71
C CYS A 69 -8.99 -0.81 0.24
N LEU A 70 -9.39 0.44 0.05
CA LEU A 70 -10.50 1.01 0.81
C LEU A 70 -11.82 0.30 0.45
N PRO A 71 -12.83 0.29 1.35
CA PRO A 71 -14.17 -0.19 1.03
C PRO A 71 -14.73 0.49 -0.22
N ALA A 72 -15.64 -0.18 -0.93
CA ALA A 72 -16.03 0.18 -2.29
C ALA A 72 -16.45 1.64 -2.47
N GLU A 73 -17.37 2.14 -1.64
CA GLU A 73 -17.85 3.52 -1.73
C GLU A 73 -16.79 4.55 -1.32
N ILE A 74 -16.07 4.28 -0.22
CA ILE A 74 -15.00 5.16 0.27
C ILE A 74 -13.91 5.31 -0.80
N GLY A 75 -13.48 4.21 -1.40
CA GLY A 75 -12.45 4.22 -2.45
C GLY A 75 -12.91 4.90 -3.74
N ARG A 76 -14.15 4.65 -4.19
CA ARG A 76 -14.73 5.35 -5.35
C ARG A 76 -14.79 6.85 -5.13
N ALA A 77 -15.33 7.28 -3.99
CA ALA A 77 -15.42 8.69 -3.63
C ALA A 77 -14.03 9.34 -3.54
N ALA A 78 -13.05 8.65 -2.93
CA ALA A 78 -11.69 9.13 -2.84
C ALA A 78 -11.03 9.34 -4.21
N VAL A 79 -11.27 8.44 -5.17
CA VAL A 79 -10.79 8.59 -6.55
C VAL A 79 -11.48 9.75 -7.27
N GLN A 80 -12.81 9.80 -7.22
CA GLN A 80 -13.59 10.88 -7.85
C GLN A 80 -13.20 12.25 -7.30
N ARG A 81 -12.95 12.33 -5.99
CA ARG A 81 -12.54 13.57 -5.34
C ARG A 81 -11.05 13.88 -5.51
N GLY A 82 -10.25 12.93 -6.00
CA GLY A 82 -8.81 13.09 -6.22
C GLY A 82 -7.96 12.99 -4.96
N TYR A 83 -8.48 12.39 -3.89
CA TYR A 83 -7.74 12.13 -2.65
C TYR A 83 -6.80 10.93 -2.80
N VAL A 84 -7.22 9.94 -3.59
CA VAL A 84 -6.47 8.73 -3.88
C VAL A 84 -6.37 8.58 -5.39
N ARG A 85 -5.19 8.21 -5.90
CA ARG A 85 -4.96 7.98 -7.34
C ARG A 85 -5.76 6.76 -7.80
N ARG A 86 -6.01 6.66 -9.11
CA ARG A 86 -6.51 5.42 -9.72
C ARG A 86 -5.49 4.28 -9.57
N GLY A 87 -5.96 3.05 -9.44
CA GLY A 87 -5.09 1.89 -9.28
C GLY A 87 -5.83 0.56 -9.39
N THR A 88 -5.24 -0.49 -8.80
CA THR A 88 -5.62 -1.88 -9.03
C THR A 88 -6.66 -2.43 -8.05
N CYS A 89 -7.20 -1.61 -7.14
CA CYS A 89 -8.30 -2.05 -6.28
C CYS A 89 -9.59 -2.22 -7.10
N PRO A 90 -10.52 -3.11 -6.69
CA PRO A 90 -11.77 -3.35 -7.44
C PRO A 90 -12.64 -2.10 -7.64
N ASN A 91 -12.55 -1.13 -6.74
CA ASN A 91 -13.23 0.17 -6.83
C ASN A 91 -12.49 1.21 -7.70
N GLY A 92 -11.39 0.81 -8.34
CA GLY A 92 -10.54 1.66 -9.18
C GLY A 92 -9.52 2.51 -8.42
N SER A 93 -9.45 2.45 -7.09
CA SER A 93 -8.45 3.18 -6.31
C SER A 93 -7.08 2.52 -6.32
N ALA A 94 -6.03 3.29 -6.07
CA ALA A 94 -4.76 2.75 -5.61
C ALA A 94 -4.93 2.19 -4.20
N ARG A 95 -4.07 1.23 -3.83
CA ARG A 95 -3.95 0.79 -2.44
C ARG A 95 -3.40 1.93 -1.60
N VAL A 96 -4.01 2.18 -0.45
CA VAL A 96 -3.55 3.18 0.52
C VAL A 96 -2.65 2.49 1.56
N GLY A 97 -1.65 3.21 2.05
CA GLY A 97 -0.81 2.78 3.19
C GLY A 97 -1.09 3.68 4.38
N LYS A 98 -1.49 3.10 5.52
CA LYS A 98 -1.77 3.84 6.77
C LYS A 98 -1.34 3.04 8.00
N PRO A 99 -0.80 3.68 9.05
CA PRO A 99 -0.62 3.04 10.35
C PRO A 99 -1.96 2.55 10.95
N ILE A 100 -1.91 1.40 11.62
CA ILE A 100 -3.00 0.85 12.43
C ILE A 100 -2.86 1.42 13.84
N ILE A 101 -3.88 2.12 14.34
CA ILE A 101 -3.89 2.62 15.73
C ILE A 101 -4.83 1.84 16.64
N ALA A 102 -5.82 1.14 16.08
CA ALA A 102 -6.75 0.31 16.83
C ALA A 102 -7.17 -0.92 16.02
N LEU A 103 -7.54 -1.98 16.74
CA LEU A 103 -7.96 -3.28 16.22
C LEU A 103 -9.28 -3.72 16.89
N GLN A 104 -9.84 -4.83 16.43
CA GLN A 104 -10.99 -5.49 17.03
C GLN A 104 -10.99 -5.43 18.56
N GLY A 105 -12.12 -5.03 19.15
CA GLY A 105 -12.32 -4.90 20.59
C GLY A 105 -11.90 -3.55 21.17
N ASP A 106 -11.10 -2.76 20.45
CA ASP A 106 -10.74 -1.41 20.89
C ASP A 106 -11.94 -0.46 20.81
N THR A 107 -11.93 0.52 21.71
CA THR A 107 -12.82 1.68 21.65
C THR A 107 -12.02 2.90 21.20
N VAL A 108 -12.46 3.52 20.11
CA VAL A 108 -11.87 4.73 19.55
C VAL A 108 -12.84 5.90 19.70
N VAL A 109 -12.41 6.97 20.36
CA VAL A 109 -13.16 8.23 20.45
C VAL A 109 -12.54 9.22 19.47
N VAL A 110 -13.34 9.71 18.54
CA VAL A 110 -12.96 10.73 17.57
C VAL A 110 -13.67 12.03 17.96
N SER A 111 -12.90 13.06 18.29
CA SER A 111 -13.43 14.35 18.75
C SER A 111 -12.51 15.48 18.29
N ASP A 112 -13.07 16.54 17.70
CA ASP A 112 -12.41 17.83 17.37
C ASP A 112 -10.88 17.83 17.36
N GLY A 113 -10.30 17.15 16.36
CA GLY A 113 -8.86 17.14 16.10
C GLY A 113 -8.03 16.18 16.95
N ARG A 114 -8.66 15.31 17.73
CA ARG A 114 -8.02 14.28 18.56
C ARG A 114 -8.68 12.91 18.30
N ILE A 115 -7.87 11.87 18.32
CA ILE A 115 -8.35 10.48 18.29
C ILE A 115 -7.77 9.74 19.48
N GLN A 116 -8.63 9.29 20.38
CA GLN A 116 -8.25 8.54 21.56
C GLN A 116 -8.56 7.05 21.36
N VAL A 117 -7.60 6.19 21.67
CA VAL A 117 -7.79 4.74 21.73
C VAL A 117 -7.74 4.34 23.19
N HIS A 118 -8.85 3.83 23.72
CA HIS A 118 -8.99 3.54 25.14
C HIS A 118 -7.89 2.59 25.63
N GLY A 119 -7.12 3.04 26.63
CA GLY A 119 -6.04 2.26 27.24
C GLY A 119 -4.74 2.19 26.41
N GLN A 120 -4.65 2.89 25.27
CA GLN A 120 -3.45 2.92 24.42
C GLN A 120 -2.86 4.33 24.28
N GLY A 121 -3.70 5.37 24.26
CA GLY A 121 -3.24 6.75 24.17
C GLY A 121 -4.12 7.61 23.28
N GLU A 122 -3.56 8.73 22.85
CA GLU A 122 -4.25 9.73 22.05
C GLU A 122 -3.34 10.25 20.93
N HIS A 123 -3.94 10.54 19.79
CA HIS A 123 -3.26 11.07 18.62
C HIS A 123 -3.84 12.43 18.26
N GLU A 124 -2.97 13.43 18.09
CA GLU A 124 -3.36 14.71 17.50
C GLU A 124 -3.56 14.54 16.01
N ALA A 125 -4.77 14.80 15.55
CA ALA A 125 -5.17 14.49 14.19
C ALA A 125 -6.30 15.44 13.76
N PRO A 126 -5.98 16.65 13.27
CA PRO A 126 -6.96 17.63 12.84
C PRO A 126 -8.01 17.03 11.89
N ILE A 127 -9.26 17.42 12.09
CA ILE A 127 -10.41 17.01 11.28
C ILE A 127 -10.95 18.26 10.59
N TYR A 128 -10.80 18.32 9.27
CA TYR A 128 -11.28 19.45 8.49
C TYR A 128 -12.71 19.21 7.99
N ALA A 129 -13.58 20.21 8.11
CA ALA A 129 -14.94 20.14 7.58
C ALA A 129 -14.98 20.22 6.04
N HIS A 130 -13.95 20.79 5.42
CA HIS A 130 -13.85 20.98 3.98
C HIS A 130 -12.46 20.58 3.48
N ASP A 131 -12.40 20.06 2.26
CA ASP A 131 -11.13 19.80 1.59
C ASP A 131 -10.53 21.07 0.95
N ARG A 132 -9.33 20.93 0.38
CA ARG A 132 -8.61 22.04 -0.29
C ARG A 132 -9.37 22.64 -1.49
N ARG A 133 -10.44 22.01 -1.97
CA ARG A 133 -11.30 22.50 -3.05
C ARG A 133 -12.66 23.01 -2.52
N GLY A 134 -12.80 23.18 -1.21
CA GLY A 134 -14.02 23.68 -0.57
C GLY A 134 -15.16 22.65 -0.49
N ARG A 135 -14.92 21.37 -0.81
CA ARG A 135 -15.97 20.35 -0.75
C ARG A 135 -16.09 19.83 0.67
N SER A 136 -17.32 19.67 1.16
CA SER A 136 -17.58 19.10 2.49
C SER A 136 -16.98 17.70 2.63
N LEU A 137 -16.29 17.48 3.74
CA LEU A 137 -15.71 16.21 4.15
C LEU A 137 -16.60 15.55 5.20
N ALA A 138 -16.95 14.28 4.95
CA ALA A 138 -17.52 13.44 5.99
C ALA A 138 -16.50 13.27 7.12
N ASN A 139 -16.94 13.20 8.36
CA ASN A 139 -16.09 12.89 9.50
C ASN A 139 -16.68 11.71 10.28
N ALA A 140 -15.81 11.05 11.04
CA ALA A 140 -16.17 9.95 11.91
C ALA A 140 -16.24 10.40 13.38
N VAL A 141 -16.62 11.65 13.67
CA VAL A 141 -16.76 12.12 15.06
C VAL A 141 -17.75 11.22 15.80
N GLY A 142 -17.38 10.78 17.00
CA GLY A 142 -18.14 9.83 17.80
C GLY A 142 -17.28 8.77 18.45
N THR A 143 -17.94 7.79 19.08
CA THR A 143 -17.31 6.64 19.72
C THR A 143 -17.52 5.39 18.87
N HIS A 144 -16.44 4.68 18.56
CA HIS A 144 -16.42 3.49 17.71
C HIS A 144 -15.86 2.31 18.48
N ILE A 145 -16.65 1.25 18.63
CA ILE A 145 -16.17 -0.03 19.17
C ILE A 145 -15.90 -0.94 17.98
N LEU A 146 -14.62 -1.29 17.78
CA LEU A 146 -14.19 -2.04 16.60
C LEU A 146 -14.71 -3.48 16.65
N GLN A 147 -15.47 -3.84 15.63
CA GLN A 147 -16.07 -5.16 15.45
C GLN A 147 -15.02 -6.20 15.02
N PRO A 148 -15.38 -7.49 15.00
CA PRO A 148 -14.48 -8.53 14.53
C PRO A 148 -13.88 -8.25 13.15
N GLY A 149 -12.55 -8.31 13.09
CA GLY A 149 -11.80 -8.01 11.88
C GLY A 149 -11.72 -6.53 11.48
N GLU A 150 -12.27 -5.59 12.24
CA GLU A 150 -12.10 -4.15 11.95
C GLU A 150 -10.76 -3.61 12.44
N CYS A 151 -10.26 -2.59 11.75
CA CYS A 151 -9.13 -1.79 12.21
C CYS A 151 -9.38 -0.30 11.98
N PHE A 152 -8.74 0.54 12.79
CA PHE A 152 -8.77 2.00 12.67
C PHE A 152 -7.42 2.48 12.16
N LEU A 153 -7.44 3.16 11.01
CA LEU A 153 -6.24 3.58 10.29
C LEU A 153 -6.03 5.08 10.45
N LEU A 154 -4.85 5.49 10.93
CA LEU A 154 -4.55 6.90 11.15
C LEU A 154 -3.12 7.21 10.74
N SER A 155 -2.94 8.27 9.96
CA SER A 155 -1.62 8.88 9.76
C SER A 155 -1.52 10.23 10.46
N THR A 156 -0.59 10.33 11.39
CA THR A 156 -0.18 11.57 12.07
C THR A 156 0.91 12.34 11.29
N HIS A 157 1.47 11.75 10.23
CA HIS A 157 2.49 12.39 9.38
C HIS A 157 1.96 13.58 8.57
N SER A 158 0.66 13.61 8.29
CA SER A 158 0.02 14.70 7.55
C SER A 158 -1.37 14.98 8.09
N SER A 159 -1.65 16.24 8.41
CA SER A 159 -2.99 16.70 8.79
C SER A 159 -4.01 16.52 7.67
N PHE A 160 -3.57 16.44 6.41
CA PHE A 160 -4.41 16.29 5.22
C PHE A 160 -4.60 14.83 4.78
N SER A 161 -4.12 13.87 5.58
CA SER A 161 -4.28 12.45 5.28
C SER A 161 -5.77 12.06 5.27
N TYR A 162 -6.24 11.48 4.15
CA TYR A 162 -7.55 10.83 4.07
C TYR A 162 -7.48 9.44 4.69
N ASP A 163 -7.93 9.31 5.95
CA ASP A 163 -7.90 8.10 6.76
C ASP A 163 -9.15 7.93 7.65
N SER A 164 -9.14 7.02 8.64
CA SER A 164 -10.32 6.66 9.44
C SER A 164 -10.92 7.82 10.24
N ARG A 165 -10.23 8.96 10.37
CA ARG A 165 -10.86 10.22 10.82
C ARG A 165 -12.09 10.63 10.02
N TYR A 166 -12.08 10.32 8.73
CA TYR A 166 -13.10 10.76 7.79
C TYR A 166 -14.09 9.64 7.44
N TYR A 167 -13.64 8.39 7.46
CA TYR A 167 -14.45 7.24 7.02
C TYR A 167 -14.66 6.16 8.08
N GLY A 168 -14.16 6.36 9.31
CA GLY A 168 -14.35 5.44 10.42
C GLY A 168 -13.51 4.15 10.33
N PRO A 169 -13.81 3.16 11.18
CA PRO A 169 -13.23 1.81 11.09
C PRO A 169 -13.50 1.18 9.73
N ILE A 170 -12.58 0.33 9.27
CA ILE A 170 -12.79 -0.48 8.06
C ILE A 170 -12.46 -1.93 8.35
N TYR A 171 -12.99 -2.84 7.53
CA TYR A 171 -12.66 -4.25 7.65
C TYR A 171 -11.21 -4.53 7.22
N CYS A 172 -10.46 -4.97 8.23
CA CYS A 172 -9.13 -5.54 8.22
C CYS A 172 -9.11 -6.85 7.42
N GLY A 173 -9.93 -7.79 7.94
CA GLY A 173 -9.72 -9.25 8.05
C GLY A 173 -9.22 -10.07 6.86
N GLU A 174 -9.36 -9.60 5.62
CA GLU A 174 -9.21 -10.43 4.41
C GLU A 174 -8.16 -9.96 3.41
N ALA A 175 -7.57 -8.78 3.60
CA ALA A 175 -6.54 -8.32 2.68
C ALA A 175 -5.23 -9.09 2.92
N PRO A 176 -4.44 -9.44 1.88
CA PRO A 176 -3.02 -9.67 2.10
C PRO A 176 -2.44 -8.36 2.62
N TYR A 177 -2.33 -8.27 3.94
CA TYR A 177 -1.76 -7.13 4.62
C TYR A 177 -0.29 -7.06 4.27
N PHE A 178 0.21 -5.85 4.13
CA PHE A 178 1.62 -5.66 3.83
C PHE A 178 2.24 -4.79 4.90
N ILE A 179 2.95 -5.41 5.85
CA ILE A 179 3.78 -4.71 6.84
C ILE A 179 4.99 -4.10 6.17
N LEU A 180 5.46 -3.01 6.75
CA LEU A 180 6.71 -2.35 6.50
C LEU A 180 7.64 -2.49 7.71
N VAL A 181 8.88 -2.94 7.47
CA VAL A 181 10.02 -2.75 8.38
C VAL A 181 11.06 -1.98 7.57
N GLU A 182 11.39 -0.77 7.98
CA GLU A 182 12.72 -0.21 7.74
C GLU A 182 13.09 0.74 8.90
N ASN A 183 14.15 0.38 9.64
CA ASN A 183 14.80 1.11 10.74
C ASN A 183 14.02 1.37 12.04
N GLY A 184 13.53 0.33 12.72
CA GLY A 184 13.38 0.34 14.20
C GLY A 184 12.42 1.38 14.81
N SER A 185 11.75 2.20 14.01
CA SER A 185 10.78 3.18 14.45
C SER A 185 9.39 2.64 14.18
N ARG A 186 8.67 2.30 15.26
CA ARG A 186 7.20 2.28 15.24
C ARG A 186 6.73 3.58 14.60
N ALA A 187 5.65 3.52 13.81
CA ALA A 187 4.93 4.74 13.48
C ALA A 187 4.63 5.48 14.81
N PRO A 188 4.92 6.79 14.90
CA PRO A 188 4.73 7.54 16.14
C PRO A 188 3.26 7.55 16.58
#